data_AF-A0A2X3GST7-F1
#
_entry.id   AF-A0A2X3GST7-F1
#
_cell.length_a   1.000
_cell.length_b   1.000
_cell.length_c   1.000
_cell.angle_alpha   90.00
_cell.angle_beta   90.00
_cell.angle_gamma   90.00
#
_symmetry.space_group_name_H-M   'P 1'
#
loop_
_entity.id
_entity.type
_entity.pdbx_description
1 polymer ?
#
loop_
_entity_poly.entity_id
_entity_poly.type
_entity_poly.pdbx_seq_one_letter_code
_entity_poly.pdbx_strand_id
1 'polypeptide(L)'
;MRHAVHQGLIDTNPAANLGGVTTPPVRRHYPALPLERLPELLERIGAYHQGRELTRLAVLLMLHVFIRSSELRFARWSEIDFTNRVWTIPATREPLLECVIPAAGPKCECRISSPSQNSPSPF
;
A
#
# COMPACT_ATOMS: atom_id res chain seq x y z
N MET A 1 3.79 -18.05 15.92
CA MET A 1 4.12 -19.44 16.32
C MET A 1 4.19 -19.65 17.83
N ARG A 2 4.79 -18.75 18.65
CA ARG A 2 4.78 -18.90 20.13
C ARG A 2 3.37 -19.08 20.72
N HIS A 3 2.41 -18.30 20.24
CA HIS A 3 1.00 -18.42 20.65
C HIS A 3 0.42 -19.82 20.38
N ALA A 4 0.73 -20.41 19.23
CA ALA A 4 0.24 -21.74 18.85
C ALA A 4 0.90 -22.87 19.67
N VAL A 5 2.16 -22.70 20.09
CA VAL A 5 2.82 -23.62 21.04
C VAL A 5 2.17 -23.54 22.42
N HIS A 6 1.85 -22.34 22.90
CA HIS A 6 1.11 -22.18 24.17
C HIS A 6 -0.32 -22.74 24.11
N GLN A 7 -0.94 -22.74 22.93
CA GLN A 7 -2.25 -23.34 22.71
C GLN A 7 -2.19 -24.84 22.40
N GLY A 8 -1.00 -25.46 22.38
CA GLY A 8 -0.84 -26.89 22.11
C GLY A 8 -1.15 -27.32 20.67
N LEU A 9 -1.25 -26.37 19.73
CA LEU A 9 -1.49 -26.65 18.31
C LEU A 9 -0.23 -27.19 17.61
N ILE A 10 0.95 -26.94 18.19
CA ILE A 10 2.24 -27.40 17.70
C ILE A 10 3.16 -27.62 18.90
N ASP A 11 3.88 -28.74 18.90
CA ASP A 11 4.70 -29.15 20.05
C ASP A 11 5.96 -28.30 20.24
N THR A 12 6.54 -27.79 19.15
CA THR A 12 7.80 -27.03 19.21
C THR A 12 7.89 -26.03 18.06
N ASN A 13 8.49 -24.88 18.33
CA ASN A 13 8.74 -23.84 17.33
C ASN A 13 10.08 -24.11 16.59
N PRO A 14 10.08 -24.60 15.34
CA PRO A 14 11.31 -24.89 14.60
C PRO A 14 12.14 -23.63 14.31
N ALA A 15 11.50 -22.44 14.33
CA ALA A 15 12.18 -21.17 14.13
C ALA A 15 12.84 -20.61 15.41
N ALA A 16 12.73 -21.30 16.55
CA ALA A 16 13.33 -20.84 17.80
C ALA A 16 14.87 -20.76 17.71
N ASN A 17 15.49 -21.68 16.96
CA ASN A 17 16.94 -21.77 16.81
C ASN A 17 17.49 -20.95 15.63
N LEU A 18 16.64 -20.22 14.89
CA LEU A 18 17.09 -19.31 13.84
C LEU A 18 17.63 -17.98 14.37
N GLY A 19 17.42 -17.68 15.66
CA GLY A 19 17.92 -16.47 16.29
C GLY A 19 19.45 -16.43 16.26
N GLY A 20 20.01 -15.65 15.33
CA GLY A 20 21.47 -15.46 15.18
C GLY A 20 22.10 -16.18 13.98
N VAL A 21 21.38 -17.06 13.28
CA VAL A 21 21.89 -17.71 12.04
C VAL A 21 21.90 -16.73 10.87
N THR A 22 20.92 -15.82 10.84
CA THR A 22 20.84 -14.75 9.85
C THR A 22 21.24 -13.44 10.49
N THR A 23 22.33 -12.83 10.02
CA THR A 23 22.69 -11.46 10.42
C THR A 23 21.55 -10.53 10.00
N PRO A 24 20.91 -9.79 10.92
CA PRO A 24 19.88 -8.84 10.54
C PRO A 24 20.49 -7.81 9.57
N PRO A 25 19.77 -7.39 8.52
CA PRO A 25 20.28 -6.39 7.61
C PRO A 25 20.59 -5.11 8.37
N VAL A 26 21.75 -4.51 8.10
CA VAL A 26 22.16 -3.25 8.71
C VAL A 26 21.12 -2.20 8.35
N ARG A 27 20.43 -1.66 9.36
CA ARG A 27 19.43 -0.60 9.16
C ARG A 27 20.13 0.66 8.69
N ARG A 28 19.93 1.02 7.42
CA ARG A 28 20.33 2.31 6.87
C ARG A 28 19.13 3.26 6.95
N HIS A 29 19.25 4.32 7.75
CA HIS A 29 18.26 5.39 7.76
C HIS A 29 18.39 6.25 6.50
N TYR A 30 17.27 6.55 5.86
CA TYR A 30 17.22 7.47 4.74
C TYR A 30 17.03 8.89 5.28
N PRO A 31 17.99 9.80 5.10
CA PRO A 31 17.85 11.18 5.56
C PRO A 31 16.71 11.87 4.81
N ALA A 32 16.04 12.78 5.49
CA ALA A 32 15.02 13.62 4.86
C ALA A 32 15.67 14.46 3.73
N LEU A 33 14.90 14.70 2.67
CA LEU A 33 15.35 15.54 1.58
C LEU A 33 15.46 16.99 2.08
N PRO A 34 16.60 17.67 1.87
CA PRO A 34 16.74 19.09 2.20
C PRO A 34 15.83 19.93 1.31
N LEU A 35 15.26 21.01 1.87
CA LEU A 35 14.19 21.79 1.23
C LEU A 35 14.66 22.47 -0.07
N GLU A 36 15.95 22.81 -0.14
CA GLU A 36 16.61 23.43 -1.29
C GLU A 36 16.58 22.53 -2.54
N ARG A 37 16.44 21.21 -2.34
CA ARG A 37 16.38 20.22 -3.42
C ARG A 37 14.96 19.80 -3.80
N LEU A 38 13.95 20.38 -3.15
CA LEU A 38 12.56 20.16 -3.52
C LEU A 38 12.22 20.57 -4.98
N PRO A 39 12.69 21.72 -5.52
CA PRO A 39 12.43 22.05 -6.92
C PRO A 39 13.06 21.03 -7.89
N GLU A 40 14.28 20.58 -7.62
CA GLU A 40 14.96 19.52 -8.39
C GLU A 40 14.14 18.22 -8.40
N LEU A 41 13.53 17.86 -7.26
CA LEU A 41 12.68 16.68 -7.17
C LEU A 41 11.41 16.82 -8.04
N LEU A 42 10.74 17.97 -7.98
CA LEU A 42 9.51 18.23 -8.74
C LEU A 42 9.75 18.18 -10.25
N GLU A 43 10.85 18.78 -10.72
CA GLU A 43 11.25 18.73 -12.13
C GLU A 43 11.50 17.30 -12.60
N ARG A 44 12.23 16.50 -11.80
CA ARG A 44 12.52 15.10 -12.12
C ARG A 44 11.25 14.24 -12.16
N ILE A 45 10.27 14.50 -11.30
CA ILE A 45 8.98 13.81 -11.33
C ILE A 45 8.19 14.19 -12.58
N GLY A 46 8.21 15.48 -12.96
CA GLY A 46 7.57 15.97 -14.18
C GLY A 46 8.14 15.34 -15.46
N ALA A 47 9.47 15.27 -15.54
CA ALA A 47 10.22 14.70 -16.66
C ALA A 47 10.19 13.16 -16.71
N TYR A 48 9.60 12.50 -15.71
CA TYR A 48 9.51 11.04 -15.68
C TYR A 48 8.41 10.53 -16.63
N HIS A 49 8.78 10.36 -17.91
CA HIS A 49 7.90 9.88 -18.97
C HIS A 49 7.96 8.36 -19.20
N GLN A 50 8.95 7.68 -18.65
CA GLN A 50 9.17 6.24 -18.87
C GLN A 50 8.24 5.34 -18.04
N GLY A 51 7.67 5.85 -16.94
CA GLY A 51 6.80 5.08 -16.05
C GLY A 51 5.32 5.28 -16.28
N ARG A 52 4.49 4.60 -15.47
CA ARG A 52 3.03 4.78 -15.49
C ARG A 52 2.68 6.17 -14.99
N GLU A 53 1.85 6.87 -15.76
CA GLU A 53 1.36 8.21 -15.40
C GLU A 53 0.63 8.22 -14.04
N LEU A 54 -0.12 7.17 -13.74
CA LEU A 54 -0.78 7.00 -12.45
C LEU A 54 0.23 7.06 -11.29
N THR A 55 1.39 6.42 -11.43
CA THR A 55 2.43 6.46 -10.39
C THR A 55 3.00 7.87 -10.25
N ARG A 56 3.18 8.60 -11.35
CA ARG A 56 3.64 10.01 -11.33
C ARG A 56 2.65 10.90 -10.57
N LEU A 57 1.37 10.80 -10.91
CA LEU A 57 0.29 11.55 -10.25
C LEU A 57 0.17 11.17 -8.77
N ALA A 58 0.29 9.89 -8.43
CA ALA A 58 0.28 9.41 -7.06
C ALA A 58 1.42 9.99 -6.23
N VAL A 59 2.64 10.04 -6.77
CA VAL A 59 3.79 10.64 -6.09
C VAL A 59 3.59 12.14 -5.88
N LEU A 60 3.10 12.85 -6.88
CA LEU A 60 2.77 14.27 -6.75
C LEU A 60 1.71 14.49 -5.67
N LEU A 61 0.63 13.71 -5.66
CA LEU A 61 -0.42 13.82 -4.65
C LEU A 61 0.10 13.53 -3.24
N MET A 62 0.95 12.52 -3.06
CA MET A 62 1.59 12.23 -1.77
C MET A 62 2.46 13.41 -1.30
N LEU A 63 3.12 14.13 -2.21
CA LEU A 63 3.93 15.29 -1.86
C LEU A 63 3.08 16.50 -1.42
N HIS A 64 1.85 16.62 -1.92
CA HIS A 64 0.95 17.73 -1.55
C HIS A 64 0.19 17.47 -0.24
N VAL A 65 -0.25 16.23 0.00
CA VAL A 65 -1.13 15.88 1.13
C VAL A 65 -0.35 15.16 2.27
N PHE A 66 0.92 14.80 2.04
CA PHE A 66 1.78 14.08 3.00
C PHE A 66 1.19 12.76 3.56
N ILE A 67 0.31 12.13 2.79
CA ILE A 67 -0.29 10.83 3.13
C ILE A 67 0.69 9.68 2.89
N ARG A 68 0.46 8.56 3.57
CA ARG A 68 1.25 7.35 3.33
C ARG A 68 0.83 6.66 2.04
N SER A 69 1.77 5.97 1.40
CA SER A 69 1.49 5.20 0.18
C SER A 69 0.46 4.08 0.38
N SER A 70 0.30 3.56 1.61
CA SER A 70 -0.75 2.60 1.95
C SER A 70 -2.13 3.26 1.96
N GLU A 71 -2.25 4.47 2.51
CA GLU A 71 -3.51 5.22 2.57
C GLU A 71 -3.98 5.61 1.17
N LEU A 72 -3.06 6.00 0.29
CA LEU A 72 -3.37 6.31 -1.10
C LEU A 72 -3.82 5.08 -1.90
N ARG A 73 -3.17 3.93 -1.71
CA ARG A 73 -3.50 2.70 -2.46
C ARG A 73 -4.85 2.10 -2.08
N PHE A 74 -5.30 2.29 -0.84
CA PHE A 74 -6.58 1.78 -0.34
C PHE A 74 -7.66 2.85 -0.23
N ALA A 75 -7.41 4.04 -0.80
CA ALA A 75 -8.36 5.13 -0.83
C ALA A 75 -9.64 4.71 -1.57
N ARG A 76 -10.80 5.07 -1.01
CA ARG A 76 -12.10 4.87 -1.67
C ARG A 76 -12.65 6.23 -2.11
N TRP A 77 -13.35 6.26 -3.23
CA TRP A 77 -13.98 7.50 -3.73
C TRP A 77 -14.99 8.10 -2.73
N SER A 78 -15.59 7.27 -1.88
CA SER A 78 -16.49 7.70 -0.79
C SER A 78 -15.80 8.47 0.34
N GLU A 79 -14.47 8.40 0.45
CA GLU A 79 -13.69 9.11 1.48
C GLU A 79 -13.33 10.56 1.07
N ILE A 80 -13.53 10.90 -0.21
CA ILE A 80 -13.12 12.17 -0.79
C ILE A 80 -14.36 13.04 -1.01
N ASP A 81 -14.43 14.13 -0.26
CA ASP A 81 -15.43 15.17 -0.48
C ASP A 81 -14.85 16.25 -1.41
N PHE A 82 -15.28 16.24 -2.67
CA PHE A 82 -14.86 17.21 -3.67
C PHE A 82 -15.46 18.61 -3.47
N THR A 83 -16.61 18.70 -2.79
CA THR A 83 -17.29 19.98 -2.52
C THR A 83 -16.53 20.75 -1.44
N ASN A 84 -16.20 20.08 -0.35
CA ASN A 84 -15.44 20.69 0.75
C ASN A 84 -13.92 20.60 0.56
N ARG A 85 -13.44 19.89 -0.48
CA ARG A 85 -12.02 19.63 -0.75
C ARG A 85 -11.31 18.95 0.43
N VAL A 86 -12.04 18.09 1.13
CA VAL A 86 -11.54 17.36 2.30
C VAL A 86 -11.44 15.89 1.96
N TRP A 87 -10.29 15.30 2.28
CA TRP A 87 -10.13 13.86 2.29
C TRP A 87 -10.11 13.36 3.72
N THR A 88 -11.14 12.59 4.10
CA THR A 88 -11.25 12.01 5.44
C THR A 88 -10.70 10.58 5.44
N ILE A 89 -9.57 10.36 6.12
CA ILE A 89 -8.93 9.04 6.19
C ILE A 89 -9.44 8.31 7.44
N PRO A 90 -10.20 7.20 7.31
CA PRO A 90 -10.69 6.47 8.46
C PRO A 90 -9.56 5.71 9.17
N ALA A 91 -9.62 5.63 10.50
CA ALA A 91 -8.63 4.93 11.33
C ALA A 91 -8.63 3.40 11.07
N THR A 92 -9.77 2.84 10.68
CA THR A 92 -9.93 1.42 10.36
C THR A 92 -10.78 1.31 9.11
N ARG A 93 -10.32 0.49 8.15
CA ARG A 93 -11.04 0.19 6.92
C ARG A 93 -11.54 -1.23 6.99
N GLU A 94 -12.83 -1.41 6.73
CA GLU A 94 -13.39 -2.75 6.56
C GLU A 94 -12.73 -3.43 5.35
N PRO A 95 -12.29 -4.70 5.49
CA PRO A 95 -11.75 -5.44 4.38
C PRO A 95 -12.78 -5.50 3.25
N LEU A 96 -12.32 -5.40 2.00
CA LEU A 96 -13.19 -5.60 0.85
C LEU A 96 -13.75 -7.02 0.94
N LEU A 97 -15.09 -7.16 0.84
CA LEU A 97 -15.80 -8.44 0.96
C LEU A 97 -15.29 -9.53 0.01
N GLU A 98 -14.60 -9.15 -1.07
CA GLU A 98 -14.04 -10.08 -2.07
C GLU A 98 -12.59 -10.46 -1.81
N CYS A 99 -11.93 -9.87 -0.80
CA CYS A 99 -10.62 -10.32 -0.35
C CYS A 99 -10.78 -11.37 0.75
N VAL A 100 -11.26 -12.55 0.35
CA VAL A 100 -11.07 -13.75 1.17
C VAL A 100 -9.57 -14.02 1.16
N ILE A 101 -8.86 -13.68 2.24
CA ILE A 101 -7.48 -14.12 2.43
C ILE A 101 -7.60 -15.60 2.82
N PRO A 102 -7.28 -16.58 1.95
CA PRO A 102 -7.23 -17.96 2.40
C PRO A 102 -6.16 -18.04 3.49
N ALA A 103 -6.48 -18.68 4.61
CA ALA A 103 -5.61 -18.79 5.79
C ALA A 103 -4.29 -19.56 5.55
N ALA A 104 -3.95 -19.88 4.30
CA ALA A 104 -2.72 -20.54 3.90
C ALA A 104 -2.27 -20.06 2.50
N GLY A 105 -1.27 -19.16 2.45
CA GLY A 105 -0.53 -18.84 1.21
C GLY A 105 -0.06 -17.37 1.10
N PRO A 106 1.18 -17.09 0.69
CA PRO A 106 1.76 -15.73 0.71
C PRO A 106 1.48 -14.88 -0.54
N LYS A 107 0.47 -15.20 -1.35
CA LYS A 107 0.15 -14.42 -2.56
C LYS A 107 -1.35 -14.21 -2.73
N CYS A 108 -1.82 -13.04 -2.31
CA CYS A 108 -3.07 -12.47 -2.79
C CYS A 108 -2.81 -11.87 -4.18
N GLU A 109 -3.18 -12.58 -5.23
CA GLU A 109 -3.20 -12.01 -6.57
C GLU A 109 -4.53 -11.25 -6.72
N CYS A 110 -4.53 -9.97 -6.35
CA CYS A 110 -5.66 -9.08 -6.63
C CYS A 110 -5.75 -8.90 -8.15
N ARG A 111 -6.48 -9.79 -8.81
CA ARG A 111 -6.93 -9.58 -10.19
C ARG A 111 -7.89 -8.40 -10.14
N ILE A 112 -7.42 -7.24 -10.59
CA ILE A 112 -8.25 -6.07 -10.81
C ILE A 112 -9.26 -6.50 -11.88
N SER A 113 -10.45 -6.92 -11.45
CA SER A 113 -11.55 -7.17 -12.37
C SER A 113 -11.92 -5.83 -12.98
N SER A 114 -11.50 -5.62 -14.24
CA SER A 114 -12.03 -4.55 -15.07
C SER A 114 -13.55 -4.60 -14.99
N PRO A 115 -14.26 -3.49 -14.69
CA PRO A 115 -15.70 -3.52 -14.71
C PRO A 115 -16.13 -3.86 -16.15
N SER A 116 -16.92 -4.92 -16.24
CA SER A 116 -17.65 -5.36 -17.42
C SER A 116 -18.25 -4.15 -18.13
N GLN A 117 -17.81 -3.88 -19.36
CA GLN A 117 -18.57 -3.11 -20.33
C GLN A 117 -19.77 -3.96 -20.71
N ASN A 118 -20.89 -3.78 -20.01
CA ASN A 118 -22.21 -4.19 -20.49
C ASN A 118 -23.22 -3.12 -20.07
N SER A 119 -23.35 -2.09 -20.91
CA SER A 119 -24.57 -1.29 -21.00
C SER A 119 -25.24 -1.60 -22.34
N PRO A 120 -26.53 -1.96 -22.37
CA PRO A 120 -27.24 -2.23 -23.61
C PRO A 120 -27.50 -0.91 -24.35
N SER A 121 -27.18 -0.87 -25.64
CA SER A 121 -27.59 0.21 -26.54
C SER A 121 -29.11 0.21 -26.70
N PRO A 122 -29.81 1.33 -26.54
CA PRO A 122 -31.04 1.58 -27.27
C PRO A 122 -30.67 2.30 -28.57
N PHE A 123 -31.18 1.77 -29.69
CA PHE A 123 -30.97 2.13 -31.10
C PHE A 123 -29.76 1.48 -31.79
#